data_AF-A0A2S2PW24-F1
#
_entry.id   AF-A0A2S2PW24-F1
#
_cell.length_a   1.000
_cell.length_b   1.000
_cell.length_c   1.000
_cell.angle_alpha   90.00
_cell.angle_beta   90.00
_cell.angle_gamma   90.00
#
_symmetry.space_group_name_H-M   'P 1'
#
loop_
_entity.id
_entity.type
_entity.pdbx_description
1 polymer ?
#
loop_
_entity_poly.entity_id
_entity_poly.type
_entity_poly.pdbx_seq_one_letter_code
_entity_poly.pdbx_strand_id
1 'polypeptide(L)'
;MPMVDIEQLIDCTANCVTIPSQSDSTIIYSINTEIGVCSCKSGISGAFCKHQAWIHHEFQIQLPNSFAITMEERYALGKIALGDKCPPPEFFLGLKEQLITSINE
;
A
#
# COMPACT_ATOMS: atom_id res chain seq x y z
N MET A 1 -18.60 -0.50 7.95
CA MET A 1 -17.53 -1.20 7.21
C MET A 1 -17.75 -2.67 7.45
N PRO A 2 -18.13 -3.49 6.46
CA PRO A 2 -18.17 -4.93 6.69
C PRO A 2 -16.73 -5.39 6.92
N MET A 3 -16.50 -6.11 8.02
CA MET A 3 -15.23 -6.76 8.29
C MET A 3 -14.97 -7.74 7.13
N VAL A 4 -13.89 -7.51 6.39
CA VAL A 4 -13.40 -8.50 5.43
C VAL A 4 -12.66 -9.55 6.25
N ASP A 5 -13.17 -10.78 6.22
CA ASP A 5 -12.53 -11.91 6.89
C ASP A 5 -11.14 -12.16 6.30
N ILE A 6 -10.14 -12.19 7.18
CA ILE A 6 -8.71 -12.38 6.85
C ILE A 6 -8.49 -13.66 6.03
N GLU A 7 -9.32 -14.69 6.26
CA GLU A 7 -9.26 -15.98 5.58
C GLU A 7 -9.69 -15.92 4.10
N GLN A 8 -10.33 -14.83 3.64
CA GLN A 8 -10.69 -14.64 2.22
C GLN A 8 -9.59 -13.93 1.40
N LEU A 9 -8.50 -13.48 2.04
CA LEU A 9 -7.41 -12.73 1.40
C LEU A 9 -6.31 -13.61 0.80
N ILE A 10 -6.41 -14.94 0.92
CA ILE A 10 -5.33 -15.87 0.59
C ILE A 10 -5.90 -16.98 -0.31
N ASP A 11 -5.69 -16.88 -1.62
CA ASP A 11 -5.71 -18.08 -2.46
C ASP A 11 -4.69 -18.07 -3.62
N CYS A 12 -4.08 -19.24 -3.79
CA CYS A 12 -3.32 -19.86 -4.88
C CYS A 12 -1.79 -19.71 -5.03
N THR A 13 -1.09 -18.79 -4.37
CA THR A 13 0.39 -18.87 -4.23
C THR A 13 0.80 -18.14 -2.95
N ALA A 14 1.85 -18.58 -2.25
CA ALA A 14 2.27 -18.04 -0.95
C ALA A 14 2.53 -16.50 -0.92
N ASN A 15 2.57 -15.84 -2.08
CA ASN A 15 2.96 -14.45 -2.26
C ASN A 15 1.87 -13.59 -2.93
N CYS A 16 0.61 -14.02 -2.95
CA CYS A 16 -0.49 -13.22 -3.52
C CYS A 16 -1.55 -12.85 -2.48
N VAL A 17 -1.94 -11.58 -2.47
CA VAL A 17 -3.02 -11.01 -1.66
C VAL A 17 -4.12 -10.49 -2.57
N THR A 18 -5.38 -10.82 -2.32
CA THR A 18 -6.53 -10.30 -3.06
C THR A 18 -7.24 -9.22 -2.26
N ILE A 19 -7.68 -8.14 -2.92
CA ILE A 19 -8.47 -7.08 -2.27
C ILE A 19 -9.67 -6.68 -3.14
N PRO A 20 -10.85 -6.44 -2.56
CA PRO A 20 -12.01 -5.98 -3.32
C PRO A 20 -11.85 -4.49 -3.67
N SER A 21 -12.49 -4.06 -4.77
CA SER A 21 -12.61 -2.64 -5.05
C SER A 21 -13.52 -1.97 -4.04
N GLN A 22 -13.13 -0.77 -3.59
CA GLN A 22 -13.95 0.05 -2.71
C GLN A 22 -15.29 0.48 -3.35
N SER A 23 -15.31 0.67 -4.67
CA SER A 23 -16.49 1.17 -5.40
C SER A 23 -17.38 0.07 -5.97
N ASP A 24 -16.85 -1.13 -6.15
CA ASP A 24 -17.55 -2.26 -6.76
C ASP A 24 -17.01 -3.59 -6.21
N SER A 25 -17.76 -4.22 -5.31
CA SER A 25 -17.32 -5.47 -4.65
C SER A 25 -17.23 -6.66 -5.60
N THR A 26 -17.72 -6.55 -6.85
CA THR A 26 -17.53 -7.60 -7.87
C THR A 26 -16.15 -7.57 -8.51
N ILE A 27 -15.41 -6.46 -8.34
CA ILE A 27 -14.06 -6.31 -8.86
C ILE A 27 -13.06 -6.66 -7.75
N ILE A 28 -12.18 -7.62 -8.05
CA ILE A 28 -11.11 -8.05 -7.15
C ILE A 28 -9.76 -7.74 -7.81
N TYR A 29 -8.86 -7.14 -7.04
CA TYR A 29 -7.48 -6.91 -7.43
C TYR A 29 -6.57 -7.92 -6.73
N SER A 30 -5.64 -8.50 -7.48
CA SER A 30 -4.62 -9.40 -6.95
C SER A 30 -3.29 -8.64 -6.89
N ILE A 31 -2.57 -8.79 -5.78
CA ILE A 31 -1.27 -8.17 -5.55
C ILE A 31 -0.28 -9.30 -5.29
N ASN A 32 0.72 -9.45 -6.16
CA ASN A 32 1.86 -10.29 -5.88
C ASN A 32 2.86 -9.48 -5.03
N THR A 33 3.02 -9.88 -3.77
CA THR A 33 3.84 -9.18 -2.77
C THR A 33 5.33 -9.44 -2.97
N GLU A 34 5.70 -10.57 -3.58
CA GLU A 34 7.10 -10.93 -3.87
C GLU A 34 7.71 -10.04 -4.97
N ILE A 35 6.94 -9.74 -6.02
CA ILE A 35 7.43 -8.88 -7.13
C ILE A 35 6.85 -7.47 -7.11
N GLY A 36 5.93 -7.16 -6.20
CA GLY A 36 5.32 -5.84 -6.07
C GLY A 36 4.46 -5.44 -7.28
N VAL A 37 3.63 -6.35 -7.80
CA VAL A 37 2.75 -6.09 -8.94
C VAL A 37 1.29 -6.26 -8.54
N CYS A 38 0.45 -5.30 -8.91
CA CYS A 38 -1.01 -5.36 -8.71
C CYS A 38 -1.73 -5.50 -10.05
N SER A 39 -2.82 -6.27 -10.11
CA SER A 39 -3.62 -6.47 -11.33
C SER A 39 -4.38 -5.23 -11.82
N CYS A 40 -4.41 -4.14 -11.04
CA CYS A 40 -5.02 -2.89 -11.48
C CYS A 40 -4.21 -2.21 -12.60
N LYS A 41 -4.83 -1.30 -13.36
CA LYS A 41 -4.21 -0.62 -14.51
C LYS A 41 -2.88 0.08 -14.20
N SER A 42 -2.73 0.66 -13.00
CA SER A 42 -1.47 1.28 -12.57
C SER A 42 -0.45 0.24 -12.10
N GLY A 43 -0.92 -0.81 -11.41
CA GLY A 43 -0.04 -1.83 -10.86
C GLY A 43 0.59 -2.73 -11.93
N ILE A 44 -0.15 -3.01 -13.01
CA ILE A 44 0.34 -3.89 -14.08
C ILE A 44 1.49 -3.26 -14.87
N SER A 45 1.65 -1.94 -14.83
CA SER A 45 2.81 -1.24 -15.38
C SER A 45 3.99 -1.15 -14.39
N GLY A 46 3.91 -1.83 -13.24
CA GLY A 46 4.93 -1.81 -12.18
C GLY A 46 4.84 -0.60 -11.24
N ALA A 47 3.89 0.30 -11.42
CA ALA A 47 3.77 1.47 -10.55
C ALA A 47 3.21 1.09 -9.17
N PHE A 48 3.73 1.71 -8.11
CA PHE A 48 3.19 1.55 -6.77
C PHE A 48 1.80 2.18 -6.69
N CYS A 49 0.76 1.34 -6.61
CA CYS A 49 -0.63 1.77 -6.72
C CYS A 49 -1.32 1.94 -5.37
N LYS A 50 -2.53 2.53 -5.36
CA LYS A 50 -3.32 2.73 -4.13
C LYS A 50 -3.66 1.44 -3.38
N HIS A 51 -3.81 0.32 -4.11
CA HIS A 51 -4.08 -1.00 -3.53
C HIS A 51 -2.87 -1.52 -2.76
N GLN A 52 -1.68 -1.30 -3.31
CA GLN A 52 -0.40 -1.60 -2.66
C GLN A 52 -0.16 -0.71 -1.45
N ALA A 53 -0.48 0.59 -1.55
CA ALA A 53 -0.44 1.51 -0.41
C ALA A 53 -1.40 1.09 0.72
N TRP A 54 -2.59 0.58 0.37
CA TRP A 54 -3.56 0.11 1.34
C TRP A 54 -3.06 -1.14 2.08
N ILE A 55 -2.52 -2.15 1.39
CA ILE A 55 -1.99 -3.34 2.09
C ILE A 55 -0.73 -3.00 2.92
N HIS A 56 0.06 -2.04 2.49
CA HIS A 56 1.18 -1.52 3.28
C HIS A 56 0.67 -0.90 4.58
N HIS A 57 -0.34 -0.03 4.50
CA HIS A 57 -0.94 0.62 5.67
C HIS A 57 -1.66 -0.35 6.62
N GLU A 58 -2.50 -1.25 6.11
CA GLU A 58 -3.32 -2.13 6.95
C GLU A 58 -2.54 -3.34 7.50
N PHE A 59 -1.63 -3.91 6.69
CA PHE A 59 -0.93 -5.16 7.04
C PHE A 59 0.56 -4.96 7.30
N GLN A 60 1.09 -3.74 7.22
CA GLN A 60 2.52 -3.44 7.41
C GLN A 60 3.43 -4.23 6.46
N ILE A 61 2.93 -4.54 5.25
CA ILE A 61 3.67 -5.29 4.24
C ILE A 61 4.51 -4.33 3.39
N GLN A 62 5.83 -4.43 3.51
CA GLN A 62 6.74 -3.72 2.62
C GLN A 62 6.82 -4.42 1.26
N LEU A 63 6.51 -3.69 0.19
CA LEU A 63 6.58 -4.20 -1.19
C LEU A 63 7.89 -3.80 -1.86
N PRO A 64 8.46 -4.62 -2.75
CA PRO A 64 9.75 -4.33 -3.39
C PRO A 64 9.71 -3.08 -4.28
N ASN A 65 8.54 -2.69 -4.79
CA ASN A 65 8.35 -1.49 -5.61
C ASN A 65 7.89 -0.26 -4.80
N SER A 66 7.81 -0.36 -3.48
CA SER A 66 7.49 0.78 -2.61
C SER A 66 8.67 1.73 -2.50
N PHE A 67 8.39 3.03 -2.41
CA PHE A 67 9.42 4.04 -2.22
C PHE A 67 9.89 4.04 -0.77
N ALA A 68 11.21 4.07 -0.54
CA ALA A 68 11.79 4.20 0.79
C ALA A 68 11.73 5.66 1.27
N ILE A 69 10.51 6.16 1.51
CA ILE A 69 10.26 7.57 1.88
C ILE A 69 9.44 7.68 3.17
N THR A 70 9.83 8.60 4.05
CA THR A 70 9.11 8.89 5.30
C THR A 70 7.91 9.82 5.08
N MET A 71 7.04 9.94 6.08
CA MET A 71 5.96 10.92 6.11
C MET A 71 6.51 12.34 5.95
N GLU A 72 7.57 12.68 6.69
CA GLU A 72 8.18 14.00 6.70
C GLU A 72 8.83 14.33 5.35
N GLU A 73 9.50 13.35 4.74
CA GLU A 73 10.10 13.50 3.40
C GLU A 73 9.00 13.72 2.34
N ARG A 74 7.89 12.96 2.41
CA ARG A 74 6.73 13.18 1.52
C ARG A 74 6.09 14.55 1.74
N TYR A 75 5.95 14.98 2.99
CA TYR A 75 5.44 16.31 3.32
C TYR A 75 6.36 17.41 2.77
N ALA A 76 7.68 17.27 2.90
CA ALA A 76 8.65 18.21 2.36
C ALA A 76 8.52 18.33 0.83
N LEU A 77 8.38 17.21 0.11
CA LEU A 77 8.11 17.21 -1.33
C LEU A 77 6.76 17.89 -1.65
N GLY A 78 5.73 17.62 -0.86
CA GLY A 78 4.43 18.28 -0.96
C GLY A 78 4.53 19.80 -0.79
N LYS A 79 5.30 20.28 0.20
CA LYS A 79 5.55 21.70 0.42
C LYS A 79 6.25 22.36 -0.75
N ILE A 80 7.22 21.70 -1.37
CA ILE A 80 7.91 22.21 -2.56
C ILE A 80 6.93 22.32 -3.75
N ALA A 81 6.09 21.31 -3.97
CA ALA A 81 5.18 21.27 -5.12
C ALA A 81 3.93 22.15 -4.98
N LEU A 82 3.36 22.23 -3.77
CA LEU A 82 2.06 22.85 -3.50
C LEU A 82 2.14 24.17 -2.72
N GLY A 83 3.31 24.50 -2.15
CA GLY A 83 3.52 25.70 -1.35
C GLY A 83 2.58 25.75 -0.14
N ASP A 84 1.82 26.84 -0.03
CA ASP A 84 0.87 27.07 1.07
C ASP A 84 -0.39 26.21 0.99
N LYS A 85 -0.65 25.58 -0.16
CA LYS A 85 -1.78 24.64 -0.34
C LYS A 85 -1.45 23.22 0.09
N CYS A 86 -0.22 22.96 0.55
CA CYS A 86 0.17 21.64 1.01
C CYS A 86 -0.67 21.23 2.24
N PRO A 87 -1.26 20.02 2.24
CA PRO A 87 -1.87 19.45 3.43
C PRO A 87 -0.86 19.33 4.59
N PRO A 88 -1.33 19.20 5.83
CA PRO A 88 -0.45 18.98 6.98
C PRO A 88 0.24 17.60 6.90
N PRO A 89 1.34 17.37 7.64
CA PRO A 89 2.14 16.15 7.54
C PRO A 89 1.33 14.85 7.68
N GLU A 90 0.33 14.83 8.57
CA GLU A 90 -0.50 13.66 8.88
C GLU A 90 -1.38 13.21 7.70
N PHE A 91 -1.52 14.03 6.67
CA PHE A 91 -2.15 13.64 5.41
C PHE A 91 -1.29 12.64 4.61
N PHE A 92 0.03 12.66 4.79
CA PHE A 92 0.96 11.86 4.01
C PHE A 92 1.22 10.52 4.69
N LEU A 93 1.12 9.44 3.91
CA LEU A 93 1.52 8.10 4.37
C LEU A 93 3.01 7.87 4.13
N GLY A 94 3.80 7.75 5.18
CA GLY A 94 5.17 7.24 5.09
C GLY A 94 5.17 5.79 4.62
N LEU A 95 6.05 5.45 3.67
CA LEU A 95 6.17 4.10 3.11
C LEU A 95 7.39 3.36 3.66
N LYS A 96 8.15 3.97 4.57
CA LYS A 96 9.38 3.42 5.14
C LYS A 96 9.26 3.08 6.63
N GLU A 97 8.48 3.83 7.41
CA GLU A 97 8.48 3.71 8.88
C GLU A 97 7.77 2.47 9.43
N GLN A 98 7.22 1.62 8.56
CA GLN A 98 6.40 0.46 8.95
C GLN A 98 7.17 -0.86 8.76
N LEU A 99 8.28 -0.99 9.48
CA LEU A 99 8.92 -2.29 9.72
C LEU A 99 8.62 -2.68 11.16
N ILE A 100 7.86 -3.76 11.36
CA ILE A 100 7.77 -4.38 12.68
C ILE A 100 9.17 -4.92 13.01
N THR A 101 9.90 -4.21 13.88
CA THR A 101 10.97 -4.81 14.66
C THR A 101 10.33 -5.62 15.78
N SER A 102 10.00 -6.87 15.51
CA SER A 102 9.70 -7.87 16.54
C SER A 102 10.12 -9.25 16.05
N ILE A 103 11.43 -9.47 15.94
CA ILE A 103 11.99 -10.77 16.29
C ILE A 103 12.38 -10.64 17.76
N ASN A 104 11.41 -10.89 18.64
CA ASN A 104 11.75 -11.30 20.00
C ASN A 104 11.92 -12.82 19.91
N GLU A 105 13.17 -13.26 20.03
CA GLU A 105 13.53 -14.66 20.35
C GLU A 105 12.94 -15.08 21.72
#